data_AF-A0A9W8B467-F1
#
_entry.id   AF-A0A9W8B467-F1
#
_cell.length_a   1.000
_cell.length_b   1.000
_cell.length_c   1.000
_cell.angle_alpha   90.00
_cell.angle_beta   90.00
_cell.angle_gamma   90.00
#
_symmetry.space_group_name_H-M   'P 1'
#
loop_
_entity.id
_entity.type
_entity.pdbx_description
1 polymer ?
#
loop_
_entity_poly.entity_id
_entity_poly.type
_entity_poly.pdbx_seq_one_letter_code
_entity_poly.pdbx_strand_id
1 'polypeptide(L)'
;FCLTAPSVNHLCKSIVLENTRCSHTSYDNPLDSRYYCVVIQYVASIDVSKLVRYIRQALGCGTSKKQYNFRLVSAEQSHQLTGFANNGVCPIGLATPIPVFIDHAICQLQPPVLYLGAGHPDWKLALPVKTFCQIAQCHAIDLAQ
;
A
#
# COMPACT_ATOMS: atom_id res chain seq x y z
N PHE A 1 8.70 21.01 -15.27
CA PHE A 1 9.71 20.25 -14.50
C PHE A 1 9.35 18.78 -14.61
N CYS A 2 10.25 17.95 -15.15
CA CYS A 2 10.03 16.51 -15.24
C CYS A 2 10.79 15.85 -14.07
N LEU A 3 10.16 14.88 -13.42
CA LEU A 3 10.73 14.19 -12.27
C LEU A 3 11.95 13.36 -12.70
N THR A 4 13.11 13.61 -12.11
CA THR A 4 14.35 12.88 -12.42
C THR A 4 14.54 11.72 -11.44
N ALA A 5 13.73 10.67 -11.60
CA ALA A 5 13.96 9.42 -10.87
C ALA A 5 15.14 8.64 -11.46
N PRO A 6 15.92 7.91 -10.65
CA PRO A 6 17.05 7.10 -11.16
C PRO A 6 16.61 6.03 -12.17
N SER A 7 15.43 5.46 -11.98
CA SER A 7 14.76 4.61 -12.97
C SER A 7 13.25 4.55 -12.72
N VAL A 8 12.50 4.01 -13.70
CA VAL A 8 11.06 3.79 -13.58
C VAL A 8 10.71 2.91 -12.38
N ASN A 9 11.61 2.02 -11.96
CA ASN A 9 11.44 1.15 -10.80
C ASN A 9 11.41 1.92 -9.47
N HIS A 10 11.90 3.17 -9.44
CA HIS A 10 11.81 4.03 -8.26
C HIS A 10 10.46 4.74 -8.16
N LEU A 11 9.70 4.79 -9.26
CA LEU A 11 8.33 5.30 -9.25
C LEU A 11 7.42 4.26 -8.62
N CYS A 12 6.67 4.66 -7.60
CA CYS A 12 5.77 3.79 -6.86
C CYS A 12 4.35 4.36 -6.89
N LYS A 13 3.37 3.48 -6.75
CA LYS A 13 1.95 3.83 -6.65
C LYS A 13 1.35 3.22 -5.39
N SER A 14 0.43 3.96 -4.79
CA SER A 14 -0.34 3.53 -3.62
C SER A 14 -1.72 3.10 -4.09
N ILE A 15 -2.15 1.93 -3.65
CA ILE A 15 -3.43 1.33 -4.02
C ILE A 15 -4.16 0.97 -2.74
N VAL A 16 -5.44 1.32 -2.65
CA VAL A 16 -6.28 0.92 -1.51
C VAL A 16 -7.14 -0.27 -1.90
N LEU A 17 -7.12 -1.31 -1.07
CA LEU A 17 -7.87 -2.53 -1.25
C LEU A 17 -8.86 -2.71 -0.11
N GLU A 18 -10.04 -3.24 -0.44
CA GLU A 18 -11.06 -3.65 0.50
C GLU A 18 -11.19 -5.16 0.53
N ASN A 19 -11.11 -5.77 1.71
CA ASN A 19 -11.61 -7.11 1.94
C ASN A 19 -13.14 -7.08 2.11
N THR A 20 -13.89 -7.35 1.05
CA THR A 20 -15.36 -7.27 1.09
C THR A 20 -16.02 -8.36 1.96
N ARG A 21 -15.23 -9.33 2.44
CA ARG A 21 -15.68 -10.39 3.35
C ARG A 21 -15.37 -10.10 4.82
N CYS A 22 -14.64 -9.02 5.10
CA CYS A 22 -14.45 -8.54 6.47
C CYS A 22 -15.76 -7.93 7.00
N SER A 23 -16.20 -8.38 8.17
CA SER A 23 -17.47 -7.99 8.79
C SER A 23 -17.38 -6.76 9.69
N HIS A 24 -16.18 -6.41 10.17
CA HIS A 24 -15.95 -5.27 11.05
C HIS A 24 -15.27 -4.11 10.31
N THR A 25 -15.27 -2.95 10.96
CA THR A 25 -14.62 -1.72 10.49
C THR A 25 -13.53 -1.23 11.44
N SER A 26 -13.18 -2.04 12.45
CA SER A 26 -12.04 -1.75 13.33
C SER A 26 -10.71 -1.80 12.57
N TYR A 27 -9.77 -0.97 13.01
CA TYR A 27 -8.39 -0.88 12.54
C TYR A 27 -7.37 -1.32 13.62
N ASP A 28 -7.84 -1.96 14.71
CA ASP A 28 -7.00 -2.29 15.87
C ASP A 28 -5.89 -3.29 15.55
N ASN A 29 -6.16 -4.21 14.61
CA ASN A 29 -5.21 -5.20 14.15
C ASN A 29 -4.82 -4.94 12.68
N PRO A 30 -3.55 -4.58 12.40
CA PRO A 30 -3.10 -4.35 11.03
C PRO A 30 -3.21 -5.56 10.10
N LEU A 31 -3.26 -6.77 10.66
CA LEU A 31 -3.41 -8.03 9.92
C LEU A 31 -4.87 -8.45 9.76
N ASP A 32 -5.80 -7.79 10.44
CA ASP A 32 -7.23 -8.05 10.36
C ASP A 32 -7.96 -6.70 10.27
N SER A 33 -7.80 -6.06 9.11
CA SER A 33 -8.50 -4.83 8.72
C SER A 33 -9.43 -5.11 7.55
N ARG A 34 -10.46 -4.26 7.37
CA ARG A 34 -11.26 -4.24 6.12
C ARG A 34 -10.48 -3.60 4.97
N TYR A 35 -9.69 -2.57 5.25
CA TYR A 35 -8.99 -1.79 4.22
C TYR A 35 -7.48 -1.86 4.40
N TYR A 36 -6.77 -1.89 3.27
CA TYR A 36 -5.31 -1.97 3.22
C TYR A 36 -4.78 -1.00 2.18
N CYS A 37 -3.77 -0.22 2.53
CA CYS A 37 -2.99 0.56 1.57
C CYS A 37 -1.77 -0.27 1.15
N VAL A 38 -1.58 -0.47 -0.14
CA VAL A 38 -0.47 -1.25 -0.69
C VAL A 38 0.36 -0.37 -1.61
N VAL A 39 1.67 -0.34 -1.35
CA VAL A 39 2.65 0.43 -2.11
C VAL A 39 3.47 -0.53 -2.95
N ILE A 40 3.36 -0.39 -4.27
CA ILE A 40 4.09 -1.19 -5.24
C ILE A 40 4.80 -0.29 -6.26
N GLN A 41 5.79 -0.83 -6.97
CA GLN A 41 6.42 -0.11 -8.08
C GLN A 41 5.37 0.16 -9.18
N TYR A 42 5.53 1.26 -9.90
CA TYR A 42 4.55 1.73 -10.88
C TYR A 42 4.29 0.70 -11.99
N VAL A 43 5.36 0.03 -12.42
CA VAL A 43 5.36 -1.03 -13.44
C VAL A 43 4.80 -2.36 -12.95
N ALA A 44 4.73 -2.57 -11.63
CA ALA A 44 4.28 -3.81 -11.04
C ALA A 44 2.75 -3.88 -10.91
N SER A 45 2.24 -5.10 -10.83
CA SER A 45 0.86 -5.39 -10.44
C SER A 45 0.84 -6.19 -9.15
N ILE A 46 -0.16 -5.95 -8.31
CA ILE A 46 -0.29 -6.66 -7.04
C ILE A 46 -0.77 -8.11 -7.24
N ASP A 47 -0.10 -9.06 -6.61
CA ASP A 47 -0.58 -10.42 -6.38
C ASP A 47 -1.27 -10.52 -5.00
N VAL A 48 -2.59 -10.43 -5.05
CA VAL A 48 -3.48 -10.55 -3.88
C VAL A 48 -3.29 -11.89 -3.15
N SER A 49 -2.88 -12.95 -3.84
CA SER A 49 -2.69 -14.27 -3.25
C SER A 49 -1.52 -14.26 -2.26
N LYS A 50 -0.45 -13.51 -2.56
CA LYS A 50 0.69 -13.31 -1.66
C LYS A 50 0.29 -12.52 -0.42
N LEU A 51 -0.51 -11.46 -0.58
CA LEU A 51 -1.05 -10.68 0.54
C LEU A 51 -1.89 -11.56 1.48
N VAL A 52 -2.83 -12.33 0.94
CA VAL A 52 -3.67 -13.26 1.72
C VAL A 52 -2.81 -14.31 2.42
N ARG A 53 -1.79 -14.85 1.74
CA ARG A 53 -0.87 -15.84 2.34
C ARG A 53 -0.13 -15.23 3.53
N TYR A 54 0.40 -14.02 3.39
CA TYR A 54 1.12 -13.33 4.46
C TYR A 54 0.23 -13.09 5.68
N ILE A 55 -0.93 -12.49 5.48
CA ILE A 55 -1.90 -12.22 6.56
C ILE A 55 -2.26 -13.50 7.30
N ARG A 56 -2.56 -14.58 6.57
CA ARG A 56 -2.91 -15.86 7.18
C ARG A 56 -1.75 -16.47 7.98
N GLN A 57 -0.52 -16.38 7.47
CA GLN A 57 0.66 -16.88 8.19
C GLN A 57 0.88 -16.08 9.47
N ALA A 58 0.72 -14.76 9.42
CA ALA A 58 0.89 -13.88 10.58
C ALA A 58 -0.20 -14.08 11.66
N LEU A 59 -1.42 -14.44 11.26
CA LEU A 59 -2.54 -14.76 12.16
C LEU A 59 -2.56 -16.23 12.64
N GLY A 60 -1.52 -17.02 12.36
CA GLY A 60 -1.44 -18.42 12.82
C GLY A 60 -2.29 -19.42 12.03
N CYS A 61 -2.61 -19.13 10.76
CA CYS A 61 -3.30 -20.00 9.80
C CYS A 61 -4.72 -20.46 10.16
N GLY A 62 -5.29 -19.98 11.28
CA GLY A 62 -6.64 -20.33 11.72
C GLY A 62 -7.76 -19.79 10.82
N THR A 63 -7.48 -18.75 10.03
CA THR A 63 -8.45 -18.14 9.11
C THR A 63 -8.49 -18.87 7.76
N SER A 64 -9.71 -19.14 7.28
CA SER A 64 -9.91 -19.76 5.96
C SER A 64 -9.62 -18.76 4.85
N LYS A 65 -9.02 -19.23 3.73
CA LYS A 65 -8.85 -18.40 2.52
C LYS A 65 -10.17 -17.78 2.06
N LYS A 66 -11.30 -18.45 2.33
CA LYS A 66 -12.65 -17.97 1.99
C LYS A 66 -13.05 -16.69 2.75
N GLN A 67 -12.32 -16.27 3.79
CA GLN A 67 -12.61 -15.02 4.51
C GLN A 67 -12.00 -13.79 3.83
N TYR A 68 -11.25 -13.97 2.74
CA TYR A 68 -10.60 -12.87 2.02
C TYR A 68 -11.17 -12.75 0.61
N ASN A 69 -11.59 -11.54 0.26
CA ASN A 69 -11.96 -11.13 -1.10
C ASN A 69 -11.54 -9.69 -1.30
N PHE A 70 -10.29 -9.49 -1.71
CA PHE A 70 -9.75 -8.15 -1.93
C PHE A 70 -10.20 -7.56 -3.27
N ARG A 71 -10.69 -6.33 -3.22
CA ARG A 71 -11.08 -5.55 -4.39
C ARG A 71 -10.50 -4.14 -4.30
N LEU A 72 -10.25 -3.53 -5.45
CA LEU A 72 -9.94 -2.11 -5.51
C LEU A 72 -11.15 -1.33 -4.98
N VAL A 73 -10.91 -0.38 -4.07
CA VAL A 73 -11.97 0.54 -3.63
C VAL A 73 -12.37 1.49 -4.75
N SER A 74 -13.57 2.08 -4.64
CA SER A 74 -13.98 3.15 -5.54
C SER A 74 -13.13 4.41 -5.33
N ALA A 75 -13.14 5.32 -6.30
CA ALA A 75 -12.48 6.63 -6.21
C ALA A 75 -12.92 7.42 -4.97
N GLU A 76 -14.22 7.45 -4.72
CA GLU A 76 -14.83 8.17 -3.60
C GLU A 76 -14.39 7.57 -2.25
N GLN A 77 -14.42 6.25 -2.14
CA GLN A 77 -14.02 5.54 -0.93
C GLN A 77 -12.52 5.65 -0.68
N SER A 78 -11.70 5.61 -1.74
CA SER A 78 -10.26 5.93 -1.65
C SER A 78 -10.04 7.33 -1.08
N HIS A 79 -10.80 8.32 -1.55
CA HIS A 79 -10.70 9.69 -1.05
C HIS A 79 -11.09 9.79 0.43
N GLN A 80 -12.18 9.14 0.85
CA GLN A 80 -12.60 9.11 2.25
C GLN A 80 -11.57 8.46 3.18
N LEU A 81 -10.96 7.36 2.73
CA LEU A 81 -9.98 6.61 3.53
C LEU A 81 -8.62 7.32 3.60
N THR A 82 -8.18 7.91 2.48
CA THR A 82 -6.82 8.45 2.35
C THR A 82 -6.75 9.95 2.59
N GLY A 83 -7.84 10.69 2.38
CA GLY A 83 -7.85 12.15 2.36
C GLY A 83 -7.32 12.75 1.04
N PHE A 84 -6.90 11.92 0.07
CA PHE A 84 -6.26 12.38 -1.16
C PHE A 84 -7.10 12.05 -2.39
N ALA A 85 -7.01 12.89 -3.42
CA ALA A 85 -7.67 12.61 -4.69
C ALA A 85 -6.99 11.44 -5.43
N ASN A 86 -7.74 10.83 -6.37
CA ASN A 86 -7.18 9.82 -7.26
C ASN A 86 -5.89 10.29 -7.94
N ASN A 87 -4.97 9.36 -8.19
CA ASN A 87 -3.65 9.58 -8.76
C ASN A 87 -2.68 10.43 -7.91
N GLY A 88 -3.12 10.93 -6.75
CA GLY A 88 -2.31 11.66 -5.78
C GLY A 88 -2.15 10.96 -4.42
N VAL A 89 -2.64 9.74 -4.26
CA VAL A 89 -2.69 9.05 -2.96
C VAL A 89 -1.30 8.92 -2.34
N CYS A 90 -1.09 9.66 -1.25
CA CYS A 90 0.08 9.55 -0.40
C CYS A 90 -0.20 8.50 0.69
N PRO A 91 0.66 7.49 0.87
CA PRO A 91 0.51 6.50 1.93
C PRO A 91 0.99 7.00 3.30
N ILE A 92 1.23 8.31 3.44
CA ILE A 92 1.58 9.01 4.69
C ILE A 92 0.48 10.04 4.96
N GLY A 93 0.04 10.15 6.22
CA GLY A 93 -0.96 11.13 6.62
C GLY A 93 -2.37 10.79 6.15
N LEU A 94 -2.70 9.50 6.10
CA LEU A 94 -4.02 9.00 5.70
C LEU A 94 -5.10 9.49 6.67
N ALA A 95 -6.28 9.83 6.13
CA ALA A 95 -7.44 10.25 6.93
C ALA A 95 -7.94 9.17 7.90
N THR A 96 -7.73 7.91 7.54
CA THR A 96 -8.00 6.75 8.38
C THR A 96 -6.71 5.95 8.61
N PRO A 97 -6.53 5.32 9.79
CA PRO A 97 -5.31 4.59 10.13
C PRO A 97 -5.30 3.19 9.46
N ILE A 98 -5.49 3.13 8.14
CA ILE A 98 -5.45 1.88 7.40
C ILE A 98 -4.01 1.32 7.36
N PRO A 99 -3.83 0.01 7.53
CA PRO A 99 -2.53 -0.63 7.45
C PRO A 99 -1.84 -0.41 6.10
N VAL A 100 -0.54 -0.10 6.15
CA VAL A 100 0.28 0.11 4.95
C VAL A 100 1.20 -1.08 4.73
N PHE A 101 1.17 -1.64 3.53
CA PHE A 101 2.06 -2.70 3.08
C PHE A 101 2.92 -2.16 1.94
N ILE A 102 4.20 -2.56 1.92
CA ILE A 102 5.15 -2.17 0.88
C ILE A 102 5.73 -3.41 0.21
N ASP A 103 5.85 -3.38 -1.11
CA ASP A 103 6.51 -4.45 -1.84
C ASP A 103 8.01 -4.51 -1.51
N HIS A 104 8.50 -5.72 -1.26
CA HIS A 104 9.89 -5.96 -0.86
C HIS A 104 10.91 -5.48 -1.91
N ALA A 105 10.58 -5.47 -3.20
CA ALA A 105 11.50 -4.97 -4.24
C ALA A 105 11.80 -3.47 -4.06
N ILE A 106 10.88 -2.70 -3.49
CA ILE A 106 11.09 -1.28 -3.17
C ILE A 106 12.17 -1.13 -2.08
N CYS A 107 12.20 -2.05 -1.11
CA CYS A 107 13.22 -2.08 -0.07
C CYS A 107 14.63 -2.41 -0.59
N GLN A 108 14.73 -2.93 -1.82
CA GLN A 108 15.99 -3.33 -2.46
C GLN A 108 16.47 -2.33 -3.52
N LEU A 109 15.80 -1.19 -3.69
CA LEU A 109 16.16 -0.17 -4.68
C LEU A 109 17.59 0.36 -4.50
N GLN A 110 18.24 0.66 -5.63
CA GLN A 110 19.56 1.28 -5.70
C GLN A 110 19.51 2.44 -6.71
N PRO A 111 19.68 3.70 -6.26
CA PRO A 111 19.80 4.13 -4.86
C PRO A 111 18.51 3.86 -4.04
N PRO A 112 18.57 3.76 -2.70
CA PRO A 112 17.42 3.40 -1.85
C PRO A 112 16.48 4.60 -1.63
N VAL A 113 15.93 5.13 -2.72
CA VAL A 113 14.96 6.22 -2.78
C VAL A 113 13.70 5.74 -3.50
N LEU A 114 12.54 6.19 -3.08
CA LEU A 114 11.28 5.96 -3.79
C LEU A 114 10.58 7.29 -4.08
N TYR A 115 9.75 7.27 -5.12
CA TYR A 115 8.91 8.39 -5.52
C TYR A 115 7.44 7.98 -5.45
N LEU A 116 6.65 8.70 -4.66
CA LEU A 116 5.23 8.41 -4.41
C LEU A 116 4.35 9.61 -4.72
N GLY A 117 3.02 9.41 -4.80
CA GLY A 117 2.06 10.52 -4.81
C GLY A 117 2.17 11.37 -3.54
N ALA A 118 2.07 12.69 -3.68
CA ALA A 118 2.22 13.65 -2.57
C ALA A 118 0.93 14.45 -2.30
N GLY A 119 -0.23 13.79 -2.42
CA GLY A 119 -1.54 14.38 -2.16
C GLY A 119 -2.16 15.17 -3.32
N HIS A 120 -1.41 15.38 -4.40
CA HIS A 120 -1.88 15.99 -5.65
C HIS A 120 -1.40 15.14 -6.85
N PRO A 121 -2.18 15.03 -7.95
CA PRO A 121 -1.77 14.24 -9.13
C PRO A 121 -0.39 14.60 -9.68
N ASP A 122 -0.09 15.90 -9.71
CA ASP A 122 1.17 16.44 -10.24
C ASP A 122 2.32 16.45 -9.24
N TRP A 123 2.06 16.16 -7.96
CA TRP A 123 3.07 16.22 -6.93
C TRP A 123 3.56 14.82 -6.59
N LYS A 124 4.88 14.70 -6.52
CA LYS A 124 5.56 13.49 -6.11
C LYS A 124 6.52 13.77 -4.97
N LEU A 125 6.54 12.86 -4.00
CA LEU A 125 7.43 12.91 -2.86
C LEU A 125 8.58 11.96 -3.10
N ALA A 126 9.81 12.46 -3.04
CA ALA A 126 11.02 11.65 -3.07
C ALA A 126 11.51 11.43 -1.63
N LEU A 127 11.61 10.17 -1.20
CA LEU A 127 12.06 9.83 0.15
C LEU A 127 13.05 8.67 0.13
N PRO A 128 14.03 8.65 1.05
CA PRO A 128 14.75 7.42 1.35
C PRO A 128 13.78 6.32 1.79
N VAL A 129 13.96 5.10 1.29
CA VAL A 129 13.06 3.99 1.58
C VAL A 129 12.96 3.70 3.08
N LYS A 130 14.09 3.79 3.80
CA LYS A 130 14.12 3.63 5.25
C LYS A 130 13.25 4.66 5.97
N THR A 131 13.34 5.93 5.58
CA THR A 131 12.54 7.02 6.17
C THR A 131 11.06 6.81 5.91
N PHE A 132 10.71 6.38 4.69
CA PHE A 132 9.34 6.04 4.35
C PHE A 132 8.79 4.93 5.24
N CYS A 133 9.50 3.80 5.39
CA CYS A 133 9.03 2.69 6.20
C CYS A 133 8.85 3.06 7.68
N GLN A 134 9.68 3.96 8.20
CA GLN A 134 9.57 4.46 9.57
C GLN A 134 8.33 5.35 9.76
N ILE A 135 8.07 6.27 8.83
CA ILE A 135 6.95 7.22 8.92
C ILE A 135 5.62 6.52 8.65
N ALA A 136 5.56 5.66 7.62
CA ALA A 136 4.34 4.94 7.23
C ALA A 136 4.07 3.69 8.10
N GLN A 137 5.00 3.32 8.99
CA GLN A 137 4.95 2.12 9.82
C GLN A 137 4.56 0.86 9.02
N CYS A 138 5.12 0.71 7.82
CA CYS A 138 4.64 -0.27 6.85
C CYS A 138 5.23 -1.67 7.05
N HIS A 139 4.50 -2.68 6.57
CA HIS A 139 4.96 -4.06 6.53
C HIS A 139 5.55 -4.40 5.17
N ALA A 140 6.83 -4.76 5.13
CA ALA A 140 7.51 -5.17 3.90
C ALA A 140 7.20 -6.63 3.58
N ILE A 141 6.60 -6.87 2.42
CA ILE A 141 6.17 -8.19 1.96
C ILE A 141 6.35 -8.32 0.45
N ASP A 142 6.58 -9.53 -0.05
CA ASP A 142 6.61 -9.81 -1.48
C ASP A 142 5.17 -9.78 -2.02
N LEU A 143 4.85 -8.76 -2.81
CA LEU A 143 3.49 -8.43 -3.26
C LEU A 143 3.36 -8.34 -4.77
N ALA A 144 4.44 -8.05 -5.47
CA ALA A 144 4.43 -7.80 -6.90
C ALA A 144 4.67 -9.08 -7.72
N GLN A 145 4.16 -9.06 -8.95
CA GLN A 145 4.59 -9.90 -10.07
C GLN A 145 4.89 -9.02 -11.28
#